data_AF-A0A7C1H0N2-F1
#
_entry.id   AF-A0A7C1H0N2-F1
#
_cell.length_a   1.000
_cell.length_b   1.000
_cell.length_c   1.000
_cell.angle_alpha   90.00
_cell.angle_beta   90.00
_cell.angle_gamma   90.00
#
_symmetry.space_group_name_H-M   'P 1'
#
loop_
_entity.id
_entity.type
_entity.pdbx_description
1 polymer ?
#
loop_
_entity_poly.entity_id
_entity_poly.type
_entity_poly.pdbx_seq_one_letter_code
_entity_poly.pdbx_strand_id
1 'polypeptide(L)'
;MRYCGSFVVVAILFVLLVSFSKNSSNASGLGQKKRSFLPKNVVEASNRFGMNLYNVIVVQDKDQNVVISPFSISLALMMAANGAAGKTLTEMQKVLQISDISLEKINPTVEKLMTELVKLDPGLSLKIGNSIWFRDDFQFKKTFFEQVKKYYHAELAAMNFDDPASLEQINSWISNATNNKI
;
A
#
# COMPACT_ATOMS: atom_id res chain seq x y z
N MET A 1 -11.15 -4.37 41.14
CA MET A 1 -10.13 -3.65 40.34
C MET A 1 -10.29 -4.08 38.90
N ARG A 2 -10.53 -3.11 38.02
CA ARG A 2 -10.74 -3.27 36.58
C ARG A 2 -9.38 -3.23 35.89
N TYR A 3 -9.08 -4.18 35.02
CA TYR A 3 -8.17 -3.96 33.89
C TYR A 3 -8.94 -4.25 32.62
N CYS A 4 -9.55 -3.18 32.10
CA CYS A 4 -10.03 -3.09 30.74
C CYS A 4 -8.77 -2.91 29.88
N GLY A 5 -8.32 -3.98 29.23
CA GLY A 5 -7.24 -3.90 28.25
C GLY A 5 -7.77 -3.17 27.02
N SER A 6 -7.54 -1.86 26.95
CA SER A 6 -7.69 -1.11 25.71
C SER A 6 -6.81 -1.78 24.67
N PHE A 7 -7.43 -2.50 23.73
CA PHE A 7 -6.86 -2.73 22.43
C PHE A 7 -6.55 -1.35 21.86
N VAL A 8 -5.26 -1.00 21.80
CA VAL A 8 -4.79 0.11 20.99
C VAL A 8 -5.09 -0.28 19.55
N VAL A 9 -6.26 0.14 19.08
CA VAL A 9 -6.59 0.17 17.67
C VAL A 9 -5.61 1.17 17.07
N VAL A 10 -4.56 0.67 16.42
CA VAL A 10 -3.77 1.47 15.50
C VAL A 10 -4.72 1.81 14.35
N ALA A 11 -5.35 2.98 14.46
CA ALA A 11 -6.18 3.52 13.40
C ALA A 11 -5.26 3.86 12.22
N ILE A 12 -5.21 2.97 11.23
CA ILE A 12 -4.61 3.30 9.95
C ILE A 12 -5.67 4.06 9.17
N LEU A 13 -5.73 5.37 9.41
CA LEU A 13 -6.62 6.29 8.72
C LEU A 13 -6.08 6.53 7.30
N PHE A 14 -6.59 5.79 6.29
CA PHE A 14 -6.29 6.06 4.89
C PHE A 14 -7.36 6.99 4.30
N VAL A 15 -7.19 8.30 4.48
CA VAL A 15 -8.02 9.29 3.77
C VAL A 15 -7.39 9.60 2.42
N LEU A 16 -7.88 8.97 1.35
CA LEU A 16 -7.62 9.47 0.00
C LEU A 16 -8.58 10.63 -0.31
N LEU A 17 -8.14 11.86 -0.07
CA LEU A 17 -8.66 13.01 -0.81
C LEU A 17 -7.89 13.12 -2.12
N VAL A 18 -8.42 12.52 -3.18
CA VAL A 18 -7.98 12.86 -4.54
C VAL A 18 -8.44 14.29 -4.81
N SER A 19 -7.53 15.25 -4.64
CA SER A 19 -7.80 16.63 -5.06
C SER A 19 -7.73 16.67 -6.60
N PHE A 20 -8.88 16.51 -7.26
CA PHE A 20 -9.00 16.71 -8.70
C PHE A 20 -9.01 18.21 -8.98
N SER A 21 -7.88 18.75 -9.43
CA SER A 21 -7.84 20.09 -10.04
C SER A 21 -7.61 19.91 -11.54
N LYS A 22 -8.68 20.11 -12.34
CA LYS A 22 -8.62 20.02 -13.80
C LYS A 22 -8.32 21.41 -14.35
N ASN A 23 -7.09 21.65 -14.79
CA ASN A 23 -6.79 22.84 -15.60
C ASN A 23 -7.14 22.51 -17.05
N SER A 24 -8.18 23.15 -17.59
CA SER A 24 -8.72 22.87 -18.92
C SER A 24 -8.06 23.78 -19.97
N SER A 25 -7.02 23.27 -20.61
CA SER A 25 -6.66 23.68 -21.98
C SER A 25 -5.88 22.57 -22.67
N ASN A 26 -6.30 22.24 -23.90
CA ASN A 26 -5.75 21.25 -24.83
C ASN A 26 -6.28 19.80 -24.70
N ALA A 27 -7.54 19.62 -25.09
CA ALA A 27 -8.04 18.34 -25.59
C ALA A 27 -7.55 18.15 -27.04
N SER A 28 -6.32 17.69 -27.23
CA SER A 28 -5.83 17.23 -28.53
C SER A 28 -4.73 16.19 -28.35
N GLY A 29 -5.11 14.92 -28.52
CA GLY A 29 -4.16 13.80 -28.58
C GLY A 29 -4.50 12.62 -27.68
N LEU A 30 -5.65 11.96 -27.88
CA LEU A 30 -5.81 10.56 -27.49
C LEU A 30 -5.01 9.67 -28.46
N GLY A 31 -3.69 9.92 -28.54
CA GLY A 31 -2.75 8.96 -29.10
C GLY A 31 -2.79 7.72 -28.23
N GLN A 32 -2.90 6.56 -28.85
CA GLN A 32 -2.96 5.26 -28.19
C GLN A 32 -1.80 5.12 -27.19
N LYS A 33 -2.03 5.45 -25.91
CA LYS A 33 -1.09 5.18 -24.82
C LYS A 33 -0.92 3.67 -24.78
N LYS A 34 0.28 3.20 -25.08
CA LYS A 34 0.72 1.80 -24.97
C LYS A 34 0.13 1.23 -23.69
N ARG A 35 -0.88 0.34 -23.79
CA ARG A 35 -1.42 -0.36 -22.62
C ARG A 35 -0.26 -1.07 -21.96
N SER A 36 0.00 -0.77 -20.70
CA SER A 36 0.91 -1.60 -19.92
C SER A 36 0.36 -3.02 -19.91
N PHE A 37 1.17 -3.96 -20.38
CA PHE A 37 0.80 -5.37 -20.36
C PHE A 37 1.02 -5.89 -18.94
N LEU A 38 0.10 -5.54 -18.04
CA LEU A 38 0.02 -6.19 -16.74
C LEU A 38 -0.62 -7.58 -16.94
N PRO A 39 -0.11 -8.63 -16.29
CA PRO A 39 -0.73 -9.93 -16.34
C PRO A 39 -2.18 -9.86 -15.89
N LYS A 40 -3.12 -10.34 -16.73
CA LYS A 40 -4.57 -10.29 -16.48
C LYS A 40 -4.94 -10.89 -15.11
N ASN A 41 -4.30 -12.00 -14.74
CA ASN A 41 -4.52 -12.67 -13.46
C ASN A 41 -4.13 -11.79 -12.25
N VAL A 42 -3.10 -10.94 -12.36
CA VAL A 42 -2.69 -10.02 -11.29
C VAL A 42 -3.69 -8.88 -11.14
N VAL A 43 -4.19 -8.33 -12.26
CA VAL A 43 -5.23 -7.30 -12.24
C VAL A 43 -6.52 -7.85 -11.63
N GLU A 44 -6.94 -9.04 -12.03
CA GLU A 44 -8.13 -9.70 -11.49
C GLU A 44 -7.99 -10.02 -9.99
N ALA A 45 -6.81 -10.47 -9.55
CA ALA A 45 -6.52 -10.68 -8.13
C ALA A 45 -6.66 -9.39 -7.32
N SER A 46 -6.04 -8.30 -7.79
CA SER A 46 -6.13 -6.97 -7.14
C SER A 46 -7.58 -6.47 -7.06
N ASN A 47 -8.36 -6.62 -8.14
CA ASN A 47 -9.76 -6.24 -8.15
C ASN A 47 -10.60 -7.09 -7.18
N ARG A 48 -10.40 -8.42 -7.17
CA ARG A 48 -11.08 -9.30 -6.21
C ARG A 48 -10.73 -8.94 -4.77
N PHE A 49 -9.46 -8.68 -4.48
CA PHE A 49 -9.02 -8.23 -3.16
C PHE A 49 -9.75 -6.96 -2.76
N GLY A 50 -9.80 -5.95 -3.62
CA GLY A 50 -10.45 -4.68 -3.31
C GLY A 50 -11.95 -4.78 -3.12
N MET A 51 -12.65 -5.54 -3.96
CA MET A 51 -14.09 -5.77 -3.79
C MET A 51 -14.40 -6.57 -2.51
N ASN A 52 -13.60 -7.60 -2.20
CA ASN A 52 -13.76 -8.36 -0.97
C ASN A 52 -13.52 -7.49 0.27
N LEU A 53 -12.45 -6.68 0.25
CA LEU A 53 -12.14 -5.76 1.34
C LEU A 53 -13.27 -4.74 1.55
N TYR A 54 -13.75 -4.12 0.47
CA TYR A 54 -14.87 -3.19 0.53
C TYR A 54 -16.10 -3.84 1.16
N ASN A 55 -16.47 -5.05 0.72
CA ASN A 55 -17.61 -5.79 1.26
C ASN A 55 -17.47 -6.08 2.76
N VAL A 56 -16.27 -6.38 3.25
CA VAL A 56 -16.04 -6.55 4.70
C VAL A 56 -16.27 -5.24 5.46
N ILE A 57 -15.75 -4.13 4.94
CA ILE A 57 -15.82 -2.82 5.61
C ILE A 57 -17.26 -2.29 5.66
N VAL A 58 -17.99 -2.31 4.54
CA VAL A 58 -19.38 -1.78 4.50
C VAL A 58 -20.35 -2.57 5.37
N VAL A 59 -20.07 -3.84 5.64
CA VAL A 59 -20.88 -4.66 6.55
C VAL A 59 -20.62 -4.30 8.02
N GLN A 60 -19.39 -3.90 8.34
CA GLN A 60 -18.98 -3.51 9.69
C GLN A 60 -19.42 -2.08 10.03
N ASP A 61 -19.18 -1.13 9.13
CA ASP A 61 -19.44 0.29 9.33
C ASP A 61 -20.72 0.74 8.62
N LYS A 62 -21.85 0.17 9.06
CA LYS A 62 -23.16 0.56 8.54
C LYS A 62 -23.39 2.05 8.76
N ASP A 63 -23.95 2.70 7.73
CA ASP A 63 -24.35 4.11 7.74
C ASP A 63 -23.21 5.15 7.78
N GLN A 64 -21.97 4.74 7.48
CA GLN A 64 -20.82 5.65 7.34
C GLN A 64 -20.34 5.77 5.88
N ASN A 65 -19.71 6.90 5.56
CA ASN A 65 -19.01 7.05 4.29
C ASN A 65 -17.75 6.19 4.30
N VAL A 66 -17.59 5.33 3.30
CA VAL A 66 -16.41 4.48 3.14
C VAL A 66 -15.53 5.02 2.01
N VAL A 67 -14.30 5.39 2.35
CA VAL A 67 -13.24 5.75 1.40
C VAL A 67 -12.03 4.89 1.71
N ILE A 68 -11.59 4.08 0.73
CA ILE A 68 -10.46 3.18 0.90
C ILE A 68 -9.58 3.16 -0.36
N SER A 69 -8.30 2.86 -0.16
CA SER A 69 -7.36 2.51 -1.22
C SER A 69 -7.01 1.02 -1.12
N PRO A 70 -7.76 0.12 -1.79
CA PRO A 70 -7.39 -1.30 -1.78
C PRO A 70 -5.98 -1.53 -2.31
N PHE A 71 -5.58 -0.74 -3.31
CA PHE A 71 -4.23 -0.87 -3.86
C PHE A 71 -3.16 -0.57 -2.80
N SER A 72 -3.24 0.54 -2.06
CA SER A 72 -2.27 0.87 -1.02
C SER A 72 -2.23 -0.19 0.10
N ILE A 73 -3.38 -0.71 0.51
CA ILE A 73 -3.46 -1.78 1.52
C ILE A 73 -2.82 -3.07 0.99
N SER A 74 -3.05 -3.40 -0.29
CA SER A 74 -2.43 -4.58 -0.91
C SER A 74 -0.90 -4.46 -0.96
N LEU A 75 -0.35 -3.27 -1.24
CA LEU A 75 1.10 -3.04 -1.23
C LEU A 75 1.71 -3.29 0.15
N ALA A 76 1.09 -2.77 1.21
CA ALA A 76 1.54 -2.99 2.58
C ALA A 76 1.54 -4.48 2.95
N LEU A 77 0.47 -5.19 2.62
CA LEU A 77 0.36 -6.63 2.87
C LEU A 77 1.36 -7.44 2.03
N MET A 78 1.59 -7.07 0.76
CA MET A 78 2.57 -7.74 -0.08
C MET A 78 4.00 -7.50 0.40
N MET A 79 4.34 -6.30 0.90
CA MET A 79 5.62 -6.06 1.57
C MET A 79 5.79 -6.99 2.77
N ALA A 80 4.79 -7.11 3.64
CA ALA A 80 4.84 -8.04 4.77
C ALA A 80 4.92 -9.51 4.32
N ALA A 81 4.27 -9.88 3.22
CA ALA A 81 4.32 -11.25 2.67
C ALA A 81 5.74 -11.66 2.24
N ASN A 82 6.56 -10.71 1.77
CA ASN A 82 7.97 -10.96 1.45
C ASN A 82 8.82 -11.34 2.68
N GLY A 83 8.35 -11.07 3.90
CA GLY A 83 8.96 -11.51 5.15
C GLY A 83 8.31 -12.75 5.77
N ALA A 84 7.18 -13.23 5.21
CA ALA A 84 6.41 -14.34 5.75
C ALA A 84 6.85 -15.70 5.19
N ALA A 85 6.53 -16.79 5.90
CA ALA A 85 6.78 -18.15 5.45
C ALA A 85 5.69 -19.11 5.94
N GLY A 86 5.64 -20.32 5.35
CA GLY A 86 4.72 -21.38 5.74
C GLY A 86 3.25 -20.92 5.73
N LYS A 87 2.51 -21.32 6.76
CA LYS A 87 1.07 -21.02 6.88
C LYS A 87 0.77 -19.51 6.84
N THR A 88 1.62 -18.68 7.44
CA THR A 88 1.43 -17.22 7.44
C THR A 88 1.44 -16.68 6.02
N LEU A 89 2.44 -17.07 5.21
CA LEU A 89 2.52 -16.66 3.81
C LEU A 89 1.30 -17.15 3.02
N THR A 90 0.89 -18.41 3.22
CA THR A 90 -0.27 -18.99 2.53
C THR A 90 -1.56 -18.22 2.80
N GLU A 91 -1.85 -17.87 4.06
CA GLU A 91 -3.06 -17.10 4.39
C GLU A 91 -2.99 -15.67 3.83
N MET A 92 -1.81 -15.04 3.86
CA MET A 92 -1.63 -13.72 3.25
C MET A 92 -1.88 -13.75 1.74
N GLN A 93 -1.35 -14.75 1.03
CA GLN A 93 -1.59 -14.92 -0.41
C GLN A 93 -3.06 -15.16 -0.73
N LYS A 94 -3.77 -15.92 0.12
CA LYS A 94 -5.21 -16.15 0.00
C LYS A 94 -6.00 -14.86 0.16
N VAL A 95 -5.71 -14.07 1.19
CA VAL A 95 -6.35 -12.76 1.39
C VAL A 95 -6.11 -11.86 0.18
N LEU A 96 -4.86 -11.76 -0.28
CA LEU A 96 -4.44 -10.97 -1.44
C LEU A 96 -4.94 -11.51 -2.79
N GLN A 97 -5.64 -12.66 -2.82
CA GLN A 97 -6.16 -13.31 -4.02
C GLN A 97 -5.08 -13.75 -5.03
N ILE A 98 -3.86 -14.02 -4.54
CA ILE A 98 -2.67 -14.38 -5.33
C ILE A 98 -2.15 -15.80 -5.02
N SER A 99 -2.99 -16.71 -4.50
CA SER A 99 -2.56 -18.07 -4.13
C SER A 99 -1.87 -18.85 -5.25
N ASP A 100 -2.23 -18.58 -6.51
CA ASP A 100 -1.65 -19.24 -7.69
C ASP A 100 -0.52 -18.42 -8.33
N ILE A 101 0.00 -17.39 -7.64
CA ILE A 101 1.03 -16.48 -8.14
C ILE A 101 2.16 -16.40 -7.11
N SER A 102 3.37 -16.76 -7.53
CA SER A 102 4.54 -16.68 -6.66
C SER A 102 4.96 -15.22 -6.41
N LEU A 103 5.62 -14.95 -5.27
CA LEU A 103 6.09 -13.61 -4.95
C LEU A 103 7.15 -13.11 -5.96
N GLU A 104 7.94 -14.03 -6.52
CA GLU A 104 8.93 -13.74 -7.56
C GLU A 104 8.29 -13.18 -8.83
N LYS A 105 7.03 -13.53 -9.10
CA LYS A 105 6.26 -12.99 -10.23
C LYS A 105 5.46 -11.75 -9.84
N ILE A 106 4.93 -11.68 -8.60
CA ILE A 106 4.13 -10.54 -8.17
C ILE A 106 4.99 -9.28 -7.97
N ASN A 107 6.17 -9.41 -7.36
CA ASN A 107 6.97 -8.26 -6.95
C ASN A 107 7.41 -7.39 -8.17
N PRO A 108 7.96 -7.96 -9.26
CA PRO A 108 8.31 -7.16 -10.44
C PRO A 108 7.09 -6.60 -11.16
N THR A 109 5.96 -7.31 -11.11
CA THR A 109 4.70 -6.84 -11.72
C THR A 109 4.16 -5.61 -10.98
N VAL A 110 4.22 -5.62 -9.64
CA VAL A 110 3.80 -4.51 -8.79
C VAL A 110 4.72 -3.32 -8.95
N GLU A 111 6.04 -3.53 -8.96
CA GLU A 111 7.03 -2.47 -9.21
C GLU A 111 6.73 -1.74 -10.52
N LYS A 112 6.55 -2.51 -11.60
CA LYS A 112 6.21 -1.97 -12.91
C LYS A 112 4.89 -1.18 -12.87
N LEU A 113 3.86 -1.73 -12.25
CA LEU A 113 2.56 -1.07 -12.10
C LEU A 113 2.69 0.29 -11.40
N MET A 114 3.38 0.35 -10.26
CA MET A 114 3.56 1.63 -9.53
C MET A 114 4.31 2.65 -10.39
N THR A 115 5.40 2.23 -11.04
CA THR A 115 6.22 3.09 -11.90
C THR A 115 5.45 3.62 -13.11
N GLU A 116 4.55 2.81 -13.69
CA GLU A 116 3.72 3.23 -14.82
C GLU A 116 2.52 4.09 -14.39
N LEU A 117 1.90 3.80 -13.24
CA LEU A 117 0.76 4.56 -12.72
C LEU A 117 1.12 6.02 -12.48
N VAL A 118 2.24 6.30 -11.82
CA VAL A 118 2.67 7.69 -11.52
C VAL A 118 3.03 8.49 -12.77
N LYS A 119 3.25 7.83 -13.92
CA LYS A 119 3.57 8.45 -15.22
C LYS A 119 2.38 8.44 -16.18
N LEU A 120 1.26 7.85 -15.78
CA LEU A 120 0.18 7.53 -16.70
C LEU A 120 -0.44 8.78 -17.32
N ASP A 121 -0.58 9.87 -16.56
CA ASP A 121 -1.13 11.13 -17.03
C ASP A 121 -0.33 12.32 -16.47
N PRO A 122 0.39 13.09 -17.32
CA PRO A 122 1.13 14.28 -16.90
C PRO A 122 0.25 15.37 -16.28
N GLY A 123 -1.06 15.38 -16.55
CA GLY A 123 -2.02 16.30 -15.92
C GLY A 123 -2.48 15.86 -14.53
N LEU A 124 -2.11 14.65 -14.09
CA LEU A 124 -2.50 14.09 -12.80
C LEU A 124 -1.32 14.11 -11.82
N SER A 125 -1.55 14.60 -10.61
CA SER A 125 -0.61 14.40 -9.51
C SER A 125 -0.94 13.09 -8.80
N LEU A 126 -0.12 12.06 -9.03
CA LEU A 126 -0.19 10.79 -8.32
C LEU A 126 1.16 10.48 -7.67
N LYS A 127 1.14 10.25 -6.35
CA LYS A 127 2.29 9.79 -5.58
C LYS A 127 1.93 8.47 -4.90
N ILE A 128 2.89 7.55 -4.88
CA ILE A 128 2.82 6.29 -4.15
C ILE A 128 4.07 6.26 -3.28
N GLY A 129 3.88 6.30 -1.96
CA GLY A 129 4.97 6.22 -0.98
C GLY A 129 4.80 4.97 -0.14
N ASN A 130 5.90 4.25 0.10
CA ASN A 130 5.93 3.08 0.97
C ASN A 130 7.07 3.27 1.98
N SER A 131 6.83 2.91 3.25
CA SER A 131 7.87 2.88 4.27
C SER A 131 7.68 1.70 5.21
N ILE A 132 8.78 1.23 5.79
CA ILE A 132 8.80 0.25 6.87
C ILE A 132 9.64 0.83 8.00
N TRP A 133 8.99 0.97 9.16
CA TRP A 133 9.59 1.42 10.40
C TRP A 133 9.74 0.20 11.29
N PHE A 134 10.93 -0.01 11.84
CA PHE A 134 11.23 -1.21 12.61
C PHE A 134 12.12 -0.92 13.81
N ARG A 135 12.05 -1.77 14.84
CA ARG A 135 12.86 -1.60 16.04
C ARG A 135 14.35 -1.67 15.69
N ASP A 136 15.11 -0.70 16.19
CA ASP A 136 16.56 -0.62 16.01
C ASP A 136 17.33 -1.75 16.72
N ASP A 137 16.71 -2.41 17.70
CA ASP A 137 17.25 -3.58 18.40
C ASP A 137 16.97 -4.93 17.73
N PHE A 138 16.26 -4.94 16.58
CA PHE A 138 15.95 -6.16 15.85
C PHE A 138 16.74 -6.28 14.54
N GLN A 139 17.37 -7.44 14.32
CA GLN A 139 18.09 -7.71 13.08
C GLN A 139 17.22 -8.39 12.02
N PHE A 140 16.94 -7.65 10.95
CA PHE A 140 16.24 -8.18 9.78
C PHE A 140 17.17 -8.88 8.81
N LYS A 141 16.63 -9.85 8.07
CA LYS A 141 17.33 -10.45 6.94
C LYS A 141 17.55 -9.39 5.85
N LYS A 142 18.81 -9.25 5.41
CA LYS A 142 19.18 -8.32 4.33
C LYS A 142 18.34 -8.52 3.06
N THR A 143 18.06 -9.77 2.70
CA THR A 143 17.28 -10.12 1.52
C THR A 143 15.85 -9.56 1.55
N PHE A 144 15.22 -9.49 2.73
CA PHE A 144 13.90 -8.88 2.90
C PHE A 144 13.96 -7.38 2.55
N PHE A 145 14.93 -6.66 3.15
CA PHE A 145 15.15 -5.24 2.86
C PHE A 145 15.48 -4.95 1.40
N GLU A 146 16.29 -5.80 0.76
CA GLU A 146 16.61 -5.69 -0.66
C GLU A 146 15.34 -5.86 -1.53
N GLN A 147 14.46 -6.81 -1.20
CA GLN A 147 13.21 -7.03 -1.95
C GLN A 147 12.22 -5.87 -1.80
N VAL A 148 11.95 -5.40 -0.57
CA VAL A 148 10.98 -4.33 -0.34
C VAL A 148 11.46 -2.98 -0.89
N LYS A 149 12.76 -2.69 -0.81
CA LYS A 149 13.35 -1.51 -1.47
C LYS A 149 13.23 -1.60 -2.99
N LYS A 150 13.60 -2.74 -3.57
CA LYS A 150 13.64 -2.91 -5.02
C LYS A 150 12.25 -2.84 -5.65
N TYR A 151 11.30 -3.58 -5.09
CA TYR A 151 10.01 -3.80 -5.76
C TYR A 151 8.88 -2.90 -5.25
N TYR A 152 9.01 -2.37 -4.03
CA TYR A 152 7.99 -1.51 -3.43
C TYR A 152 8.49 -0.07 -3.22
N HIS A 153 9.75 0.21 -3.59
CA HIS A 153 10.40 1.51 -3.36
C HIS A 153 10.30 1.95 -1.89
N ALA A 154 10.32 0.98 -0.98
CA ALA A 154 10.09 1.23 0.44
C ALA A 154 11.28 1.95 1.08
N GLU A 155 10.99 3.06 1.75
CA GLU A 155 11.92 3.67 2.70
C GLU A 155 12.02 2.81 3.96
N LEU A 156 13.23 2.61 4.47
CA LEU A 156 13.48 1.76 5.63
C LEU A 156 14.10 2.60 6.76
N ALA A 157 13.45 2.62 7.91
CA ALA A 157 13.89 3.39 9.07
C ALA A 157 13.92 2.51 10.33
N ALA A 158 15.11 2.40 10.92
CA ALA A 158 15.28 1.85 12.26
C ALA A 158 14.84 2.92 13.28
N MET A 159 14.11 2.51 14.31
CA MET A 159 13.45 3.44 15.23
C MET A 159 13.34 2.84 16.63
N ASN A 160 13.54 3.67 17.64
CA ASN A 160 13.19 3.34 19.02
C ASN A 160 11.73 3.72 19.28
N PHE A 161 10.82 2.75 19.29
CA PHE A 161 9.40 3.01 19.52
C PHE A 161 9.05 3.44 20.95
N ASP A 162 10.00 3.38 21.90
CA ASP A 162 9.83 3.91 23.25
C ASP A 162 10.10 5.43 23.30
N ASP A 163 10.71 6.02 22.25
CA ASP A 163 10.87 7.46 22.10
C ASP A 163 9.55 8.12 21.64
N PRO A 164 8.97 9.06 22.40
CA PRO A 164 7.77 9.79 21.97
C PRO A 164 7.90 10.53 20.63
N ALA A 165 9.13 10.91 20.22
CA ALA A 165 9.39 11.57 18.94
C ALA A 165 9.14 10.65 17.73
N SER A 166 9.16 9.33 17.93
CA SER A 166 8.91 8.33 16.87
C SER A 166 7.55 8.50 16.20
N LEU A 167 6.52 8.87 16.97
CA LEU A 167 5.19 9.16 16.44
C LEU A 167 5.19 10.35 15.47
N GLU A 168 5.88 11.43 15.85
CA GLU A 168 5.98 12.64 15.03
C GLU A 168 6.76 12.38 13.74
N GLN A 169 7.81 11.55 13.79
CA GLN A 169 8.60 11.18 12.61
C GLN A 169 7.75 10.42 11.59
N ILE A 170 6.96 9.42 12.03
CA ILE A 170 6.07 8.66 11.15
C ILE A 170 5.01 9.58 10.54
N ASN A 171 4.35 10.40 11.36
CA ASN A 171 3.30 11.31 10.88
C ASN A 171 3.86 12.36 9.90
N SER A 172 5.05 12.90 10.16
CA SER A 172 5.71 13.83 9.25
C SER A 172 6.04 13.19 7.91
N TRP A 173 6.49 11.93 7.91
CA TRP A 173 6.71 11.18 6.68
C TRP A 173 5.40 10.98 5.90
N ILE A 174 4.32 10.58 6.59
CA ILE A 174 2.98 10.41 5.97
C ILE A 174 2.50 11.71 5.34
N SER A 175 2.59 12.82 6.08
CA SER A 175 2.20 14.15 5.60
C SER A 175 3.00 14.51 4.34
N ASN A 176 4.32 14.36 4.36
CA ASN A 176 5.16 14.65 3.20
C ASN A 176 4.84 13.75 1.99
N ALA A 177 4.67 12.45 2.21
CA ALA A 177 4.35 11.47 1.17
C ALA A 177 2.97 11.73 0.53
N THR A 178 2.05 12.34 1.26
CA THR A 178 0.67 12.62 0.81
C THR A 178 0.43 14.08 0.42
N ASN A 179 1.48 14.92 0.38
CA ASN A 179 1.37 16.37 0.15
C ASN A 179 0.48 17.08 1.19
N ASN A 180 0.65 16.73 2.46
CA ASN A 180 -0.06 17.25 3.63
C ASN A 180 -1.58 17.00 3.57
N LYS A 181 -2.00 15.86 3.01
CA LYS A 181 -3.43 15.47 2.92
C LYS A 181 -3.85 14.48 3.99
N ILE A 182 -2.91 13.70 4.51
CA ILE A 182 -3.07 12.78 5.64
C ILE A 182 -2.07 13.17 6.71
#